data_AF-A0A7C2SI42-F1
#
_entry.id   AF-A0A7C2SI42-F1
#
_cell.length_a   1.000
_cell.length_b   1.000
_cell.length_c   1.000
_cell.angle_alpha   90.00
_cell.angle_beta   90.00
_cell.angle_gamma   90.00
#
_symmetry.space_group_name_H-M   'P 1'
#
loop_
_entity.id
_entity.type
_entity.pdbx_description
1 polymer ?
#
loop_
_entity_poly.entity_id
_entity_poly.type
_entity_poly.pdbx_seq_one_letter_code
_entity_poly.pdbx_strand_id
1 'polypeptide(L)'
;MSGCYIHSAKNYGELWIDWELELEWGDWFPFADAGTHGCGYGIILGYSSTNCLIENNIFRMLRHAMLLGCGANCNVLNYNYSREQYWTEQIVGADLCLHGRYPYANLMEQNIICQISVDDSHGRNGPYNAFIRNWVQIPPIDRIKWWKPIWLHESPNTSVLGCNTYIFSDDPIQRTGSTTSLAVDKFSYFNGAYRTHAYMHAYEMYYRLYYSALGDVSYFYSARPDFVSVDYTFPSLGPNYTSSCSQTIPAYNRYSQNNKTYLPNPILYQITTSGTLSQNETWSNPVGSNAILIVGNVIVPNGITLTILPGTTIKFSGKYSITVNDGAKIIAEGISSQPIRFTSVTGTSPGSWYDIRLNGGNSVFKHCIFEYGRYPIRLENATSGATT
;
A
#
# COMPACT_ATOMS: atom_id res chain seq x y z
N MET A 1 7.98 9.57 -14.87
CA MET A 1 7.81 8.83 -13.60
C MET A 1 6.40 8.28 -13.58
N SER A 2 6.21 7.03 -13.98
CA SER A 2 4.93 6.31 -13.83
C SER A 2 5.09 5.28 -12.72
N GLY A 3 4.38 5.53 -11.63
CA GLY A 3 4.32 4.74 -10.40
C GLY A 3 3.59 5.54 -9.34
N CYS A 4 2.77 4.88 -8.52
CA CYS A 4 2.12 5.54 -7.38
C CYS A 4 3.20 5.91 -6.35
N TYR A 5 3.52 7.20 -6.27
CA TYR A 5 4.52 7.71 -5.36
C TYR A 5 3.85 8.02 -4.02
N ILE A 6 4.05 7.16 -3.02
CA ILE A 6 3.56 7.44 -1.66
C ILE A 6 4.65 8.25 -0.95
N HIS A 7 4.43 9.55 -0.81
CA HIS A 7 5.31 10.46 -0.07
C HIS A 7 4.73 10.72 1.33
N SER A 8 5.54 10.55 2.39
CA SER A 8 5.21 11.05 3.73
C SER A 8 3.84 10.63 4.29
N ALA A 9 3.30 9.48 3.89
CA ALA A 9 2.09 8.96 4.51
C ALA A 9 2.42 8.63 5.98
N LYS A 10 1.59 9.11 6.90
CA LYS A 10 1.65 8.81 8.35
C LYS A 10 0.40 8.05 8.82
N ASN A 11 -0.29 7.37 7.91
CA ASN A 11 -1.61 6.81 8.21
C ASN A 11 -1.56 5.29 8.27
N TYR A 12 -1.91 4.75 9.44
CA TYR A 12 -2.55 3.45 9.60
C TYR A 12 -4.00 3.51 9.07
N GLY A 13 -4.12 3.93 7.82
CA GLY A 13 -5.37 4.01 7.08
C GLY A 13 -5.21 3.18 5.83
N GLU A 14 -6.17 2.29 5.60
CA GLU A 14 -6.34 1.52 4.38
C GLU A 14 -6.09 2.43 3.16
N LEU A 15 -4.99 2.23 2.44
CA LEU A 15 -4.72 2.98 1.23
C LEU A 15 -5.58 2.36 0.12
N TRP A 16 -6.79 2.89 -0.01
CA TRP A 16 -7.69 2.58 -1.12
C TRP A 16 -7.08 3.15 -2.40
N ILE A 17 -6.40 2.30 -3.18
CA ILE A 17 -6.07 2.59 -4.57
C ILE A 17 -7.29 2.21 -5.39
N ASP A 18 -8.23 3.15 -5.46
CA ASP A 18 -9.53 2.99 -6.11
C ASP A 18 -9.43 3.38 -7.59
N TRP A 19 -8.58 2.68 -8.33
CA TRP A 19 -8.60 2.62 -9.79
C TRP A 19 -8.04 1.27 -10.20
N GLU A 20 -8.68 0.63 -11.17
CA GLU A 20 -8.12 -0.47 -11.94
C GLU A 20 -6.74 -0.07 -12.47
N LEU A 21 -5.67 -0.41 -11.74
CA LEU A 21 -4.33 -0.44 -12.31
C LEU A 21 -4.10 -1.84 -12.89
N GLU A 22 -4.94 -2.23 -13.86
CA GLU A 22 -4.34 -2.89 -15.01
C GLU A 22 -3.45 -1.84 -15.65
N LEU A 23 -2.14 -1.86 -15.35
CA LEU A 23 -1.16 -1.23 -16.23
C LEU A 23 -1.11 -2.04 -17.54
N GLU A 24 -2.20 -2.02 -18.29
CA GLU A 24 -2.14 -2.17 -19.73
C GLU A 24 -1.88 -0.78 -20.31
N TRP A 25 -0.89 -0.74 -21.18
CA TRP A 25 -0.37 0.46 -21.81
C TRP A 25 -1.44 1.23 -22.60
N GLY A 26 -1.46 2.57 -22.47
CA GLY A 26 -2.24 3.45 -23.34
C GLY A 26 -2.30 4.92 -22.89
N ASP A 27 -1.44 5.73 -23.50
CA ASP A 27 -1.48 7.18 -23.75
C ASP A 27 -1.24 8.24 -22.64
N TRP A 28 -0.41 9.21 -23.04
CA TRP A 28 0.06 10.44 -22.39
C TRP A 28 1.36 10.38 -21.60
N PHE A 29 2.48 10.09 -22.29
CA PHE A 29 3.70 10.92 -22.36
C PHE A 29 4.63 10.29 -23.42
N PRO A 30 5.07 11.03 -24.46
CA PRO A 30 5.95 10.47 -25.48
C PRO A 30 7.36 10.28 -24.88
N PHE A 31 7.94 9.11 -25.11
CA PHE A 31 9.30 8.67 -24.73
C PHE A 31 9.53 8.26 -23.26
N ALA A 32 9.26 6.99 -22.97
CA ALA A 32 10.29 6.05 -22.51
C ALA A 32 9.69 4.63 -22.49
N ASP A 33 10.20 3.76 -23.35
CA ASP A 33 9.86 2.33 -23.43
C ASP A 33 9.83 1.68 -22.03
N ALA A 34 8.97 0.66 -21.87
CA ALA A 34 8.94 -0.25 -20.73
C ALA A 34 10.28 -1.01 -20.56
N GLY A 35 11.35 -0.32 -20.18
CA GLY A 35 12.71 -0.87 -20.20
C GLY A 35 13.81 0.13 -20.53
N THR A 36 13.61 1.41 -20.21
CA THR A 36 14.74 2.33 -20.07
C THR A 36 14.75 2.95 -18.68
N HIS A 37 15.96 3.23 -18.20
CA HIS A 37 16.28 3.73 -16.85
C HIS A 37 15.20 4.70 -16.30
N GLY A 38 14.54 4.32 -15.19
CA GLY A 38 13.65 5.20 -14.41
C GLY A 38 12.12 5.07 -14.60
N CYS A 39 11.62 4.16 -15.45
CA CYS A 39 10.17 3.95 -15.64
C CYS A 39 9.67 2.52 -15.30
N GLY A 40 8.36 2.31 -15.21
CA GLY A 40 7.76 0.97 -15.00
C GLY A 40 7.76 0.49 -13.55
N TYR A 41 7.50 1.39 -12.58
CA TYR A 41 7.38 1.04 -11.16
C TYR A 41 5.92 0.96 -10.75
N GLY A 42 5.56 -0.03 -9.92
CA GLY A 42 4.21 -0.12 -9.35
C GLY A 42 4.04 0.86 -8.19
N ILE A 43 4.56 0.47 -7.03
CA ILE A 43 4.62 1.31 -5.84
C ILE A 43 6.07 1.65 -5.49
N ILE A 44 6.28 2.91 -5.11
CA ILE A 44 7.57 3.40 -4.63
C ILE A 44 7.37 3.96 -3.21
N LEU A 45 8.07 3.36 -2.24
CA LEU A 45 8.24 3.92 -0.91
C LEU A 45 9.63 4.55 -0.83
N GLY A 46 9.65 5.87 -0.88
CA GLY A 46 10.88 6.68 -0.89
C GLY A 46 10.81 7.84 0.09
N TYR A 47 11.87 8.63 0.16
CA TYR A 47 11.96 9.87 0.95
C TYR A 47 11.40 9.73 2.38
N SER A 48 11.85 8.70 3.09
CA SER A 48 11.46 8.42 4.48
C SER A 48 9.96 8.12 4.69
N SER A 49 9.25 7.62 3.68
CA SER A 49 7.90 7.08 3.86
C SER A 49 7.88 6.00 4.94
N THR A 50 6.88 6.08 5.83
CA THR A 50 6.81 5.26 7.04
C THR A 50 5.38 4.89 7.38
N ASN A 51 5.17 3.79 8.11
CA ASN A 51 3.84 3.31 8.53
C ASN A 51 2.85 3.14 7.35
N CYS A 52 3.33 2.80 6.16
CA CYS A 52 2.47 2.46 5.03
C CYS A 52 2.13 0.97 5.06
N LEU A 53 0.87 0.63 4.81
CA LEU A 53 0.41 -0.75 4.59
C LEU A 53 -0.01 -0.91 3.13
N ILE A 54 0.66 -1.80 2.41
CA ILE A 54 0.40 -2.13 1.02
C ILE A 54 0.00 -3.60 1.01
N GLU A 55 -1.29 -3.89 0.87
CA GLU A 55 -1.72 -5.27 0.99
C GLU A 55 -2.79 -5.71 0.02
N ASN A 56 -2.75 -7.02 -0.27
CA ASN A 56 -3.71 -7.67 -1.13
C ASN A 56 -3.85 -6.91 -2.48
N ASN A 57 -2.73 -6.59 -3.12
CA ASN A 57 -2.71 -5.97 -4.45
C ASN A 57 -2.24 -6.96 -5.52
N ILE A 58 -2.59 -6.69 -6.78
CA ILE A 58 -2.12 -7.44 -7.95
C ILE A 58 -1.29 -6.48 -8.83
N PHE A 59 -0.03 -6.82 -9.08
CA PHE A 59 0.92 -6.08 -9.90
C PHE A 59 1.23 -6.85 -11.18
N ARG A 60 1.14 -6.21 -12.34
CA ARG A 60 1.33 -6.86 -13.65
C ARG A 60 2.20 -6.01 -14.57
N MET A 61 3.06 -6.64 -15.36
CA MET A 61 3.83 -5.99 -16.44
C MET A 61 4.65 -4.77 -15.98
N LEU A 62 5.24 -4.91 -14.80
CA LEU A 62 6.07 -3.89 -14.15
C LEU A 62 7.54 -4.30 -14.14
N ARG A 63 8.42 -3.29 -14.13
CA ARG A 63 9.87 -3.48 -13.98
C ARG A 63 10.23 -3.74 -12.53
N HIS A 64 9.81 -2.85 -11.64
CA HIS A 64 9.82 -3.06 -10.18
C HIS A 64 8.39 -2.90 -9.67
N ALA A 65 7.74 -3.99 -9.28
CA ALA A 65 6.38 -3.93 -8.77
C ALA A 65 6.29 -3.16 -7.45
N MET A 66 7.25 -3.39 -6.57
CA MET A 66 7.31 -2.84 -5.22
C MET A 66 8.75 -2.44 -4.92
N LEU A 67 9.00 -1.13 -4.85
CA LEU A 67 10.34 -0.58 -4.62
C LEU A 67 10.37 0.22 -3.33
N LEU A 68 11.39 0.00 -2.51
CA LEU A 68 11.68 0.80 -1.33
C LEU A 68 13.10 1.35 -1.41
N GLY A 69 13.28 2.60 -0.98
CA GLY A 69 14.59 3.24 -0.93
C GLY A 69 14.53 4.57 -0.20
N CYS A 70 15.60 5.36 -0.27
CA CYS A 70 15.64 6.74 0.23
C CYS A 70 15.10 6.90 1.68
N GLY A 71 15.53 6.05 2.60
CA GLY A 71 15.16 6.12 4.01
C GLY A 71 13.79 5.52 4.37
N ALA A 72 13.08 4.89 3.44
CA ALA A 72 11.79 4.25 3.74
C ALA A 72 11.92 3.22 4.88
N ASN A 73 11.02 3.31 5.86
CA ASN A 73 11.10 2.51 7.09
C ASN A 73 9.75 2.23 7.72
N CYS A 74 9.64 1.16 8.53
CA CYS A 74 8.40 0.80 9.22
C CYS A 74 7.19 0.65 8.27
N ASN A 75 7.42 0.23 7.02
CA ASN A 75 6.35 -0.07 6.07
C ASN A 75 6.10 -1.58 6.01
N VAL A 76 4.87 -1.95 5.65
CA VAL A 76 4.43 -3.34 5.55
C VAL A 76 3.87 -3.60 4.16
N LEU A 77 4.45 -4.58 3.46
CA LEU A 77 3.95 -5.08 2.19
C LEU A 77 3.46 -6.51 2.42
N ASN A 78 2.15 -6.72 2.45
CA ASN A 78 1.53 -7.98 2.85
C ASN A 78 0.62 -8.57 1.77
N TYR A 79 0.60 -9.89 1.56
CA TYR A 79 -0.41 -10.52 0.70
C TYR A 79 -0.50 -10.00 -0.75
N ASN A 80 0.56 -9.38 -1.29
CA ASN A 80 0.55 -8.88 -2.65
C ASN A 80 0.96 -9.95 -3.65
N TYR A 81 0.43 -9.86 -4.87
CA TYR A 81 0.78 -10.73 -5.99
C TYR A 81 1.42 -9.91 -7.12
N SER A 82 2.64 -10.24 -7.53
CA SER A 82 3.28 -9.69 -8.74
C SER A 82 3.50 -10.76 -9.79
N ARG A 83 3.28 -10.39 -11.06
CA ARG A 83 3.36 -11.29 -12.21
C ARG A 83 3.84 -10.58 -13.47
N GLU A 84 4.32 -11.39 -14.42
CA GLU A 84 4.73 -10.94 -15.75
C GLU A 84 5.70 -9.77 -15.68
N GLN A 85 6.73 -9.88 -14.86
CA GLN A 85 7.72 -8.82 -14.76
C GLN A 85 8.28 -8.48 -16.15
N TYR A 86 8.33 -7.19 -16.47
CA TYR A 86 8.71 -6.73 -17.81
C TYR A 86 9.84 -5.70 -17.75
N TRP A 87 10.88 -5.99 -18.52
CA TRP A 87 12.01 -5.10 -18.84
C TRP A 87 12.10 -5.07 -20.38
N THR A 88 12.81 -4.15 -21.01
CA THR A 88 13.22 -4.34 -22.43
C THR A 88 14.65 -4.90 -22.48
N GLU A 89 15.38 -4.79 -21.39
CA GLU A 89 16.70 -5.33 -21.23
C GLU A 89 16.67 -6.87 -21.12
N GLN A 90 17.67 -7.53 -21.71
CA GLN A 90 17.87 -8.98 -21.59
C GLN A 90 18.13 -9.42 -20.14
N ILE A 91 18.65 -8.46 -19.37
CA ILE A 91 19.03 -8.56 -17.97
C ILE A 91 17.91 -7.94 -17.14
N VAL A 92 17.28 -8.74 -16.30
CA VAL A 92 16.10 -8.35 -15.51
C VAL A 92 16.44 -8.19 -14.03
N GLY A 93 16.12 -7.04 -13.43
CA GLY A 93 16.14 -6.81 -11.97
C GLY A 93 14.90 -7.38 -11.26
N ALA A 94 14.64 -7.06 -9.99
CA ALA A 94 13.60 -7.75 -9.18
C ALA A 94 12.22 -7.07 -9.10
N ASP A 95 11.17 -7.82 -8.76
CA ASP A 95 9.82 -7.27 -8.55
C ASP A 95 9.76 -6.47 -7.25
N LEU A 96 10.25 -7.09 -6.18
CA LEU A 96 10.38 -6.52 -4.85
C LEU A 96 11.84 -6.09 -4.67
N CYS A 97 12.07 -4.78 -4.62
CA CYS A 97 13.42 -4.21 -4.62
C CYS A 97 13.65 -3.26 -3.44
N LEU A 98 14.70 -3.51 -2.66
CA LEU A 98 15.31 -2.49 -1.82
C LEU A 98 16.45 -1.86 -2.61
N HIS A 99 16.24 -0.62 -3.05
CA HIS A 99 17.08 0.04 -4.05
C HIS A 99 18.02 1.09 -3.42
N GLY A 100 18.63 0.73 -2.29
CA GLY A 100 19.64 1.55 -1.62
C GLY A 100 19.13 2.87 -1.02
N ARG A 101 20.08 3.70 -0.58
CA ARG A 101 19.83 4.94 0.21
C ARG A 101 19.10 4.67 1.52
N TYR A 102 19.56 3.65 2.23
CA TYR A 102 19.22 3.37 3.62
C TYR A 102 17.73 3.03 3.92
N PRO A 103 17.01 2.17 3.17
CA PRO A 103 15.76 1.61 3.64
C PRO A 103 16.01 0.62 4.79
N TYR A 104 15.22 0.69 5.86
CA TYR A 104 15.44 -0.09 7.09
C TYR A 104 14.13 -0.42 7.81
N ALA A 105 14.10 -1.48 8.61
CA ALA A 105 12.93 -1.83 9.43
C ALA A 105 11.61 -1.95 8.65
N ASN A 106 11.65 -2.40 7.38
CA ASN A 106 10.44 -2.70 6.60
C ASN A 106 10.13 -4.20 6.68
N LEU A 107 8.84 -4.53 6.64
CA LEU A 107 8.34 -5.89 6.63
C LEU A 107 7.68 -6.20 5.29
N MET A 108 8.13 -7.26 4.64
CA MET A 108 7.53 -7.81 3.44
C MET A 108 7.13 -9.24 3.76
N GLU A 109 5.84 -9.47 3.97
CA GLU A 109 5.35 -10.80 4.34
C GLU A 109 4.28 -11.33 3.39
N GLN A 110 4.24 -12.65 3.21
CA GLN A 110 3.18 -13.35 2.49
C GLN A 110 2.88 -12.85 1.06
N ASN A 111 3.88 -12.31 0.36
CA ASN A 111 3.73 -11.90 -1.04
C ASN A 111 4.06 -13.06 -2.00
N ILE A 112 3.39 -13.11 -3.15
CA ILE A 112 3.77 -13.96 -4.29
C ILE A 112 4.38 -13.05 -5.37
N ILE A 113 5.62 -13.29 -5.78
CA ILE A 113 6.41 -12.37 -6.63
C ILE A 113 7.41 -13.15 -7.51
N CYS A 114 8.06 -12.55 -8.50
CA CYS A 114 9.05 -13.20 -9.35
C CYS A 114 10.49 -13.17 -8.79
N GLN A 115 10.89 -12.11 -8.07
CA GLN A 115 12.23 -12.01 -7.47
C GLN A 115 12.29 -10.98 -6.33
N ILE A 116 13.15 -11.24 -5.34
CA ILE A 116 13.57 -10.27 -4.31
C ILE A 116 15.00 -9.83 -4.56
N SER A 117 15.23 -8.51 -4.61
CA SER A 117 16.58 -7.93 -4.66
C SER A 117 16.74 -6.88 -3.57
N VAL A 118 17.87 -6.93 -2.88
CA VAL A 118 18.39 -5.84 -2.05
C VAL A 118 19.73 -5.45 -2.64
N ASP A 119 19.76 -4.32 -3.34
CA ASP A 119 20.94 -3.84 -4.07
C ASP A 119 21.44 -2.50 -3.51
N ASP A 120 22.67 -2.14 -3.85
CA ASP A 120 23.33 -0.91 -3.41
C ASP A 120 23.54 0.09 -4.56
N SER A 121 22.75 -0.01 -5.64
CA SER A 121 22.91 0.81 -6.86
C SER A 121 22.82 2.32 -6.56
N HIS A 122 22.22 2.67 -5.42
CA HIS A 122 22.10 4.03 -4.93
C HIS A 122 22.71 4.24 -3.54
N GLY A 123 23.62 3.36 -3.12
CA GLY A 123 24.24 3.33 -1.80
C GLY A 123 23.62 2.27 -0.89
N ARG A 124 24.21 2.09 0.29
CA ARG A 124 23.91 0.99 1.21
C ARG A 124 22.46 0.94 1.67
N ASN A 125 21.97 -0.27 1.95
CA ASN A 125 20.71 -0.49 2.64
C ASN A 125 20.89 -0.38 4.16
N GLY A 126 19.81 -0.03 4.85
CA GLY A 126 19.80 -0.01 6.31
C GLY A 126 19.41 -1.37 6.89
N PRO A 127 19.53 -1.54 8.22
CA PRO A 127 19.32 -2.83 8.87
C PRO A 127 17.85 -3.20 9.09
N TYR A 128 17.60 -4.44 9.54
CA TYR A 128 16.31 -4.90 10.08
C TYR A 128 15.15 -4.93 9.09
N ASN A 129 15.42 -4.97 7.79
CA ASN A 129 14.38 -5.35 6.84
C ASN A 129 14.06 -6.85 7.02
N ALA A 130 12.82 -7.25 6.78
CA ALA A 130 12.36 -8.60 7.01
C ALA A 130 11.52 -9.10 5.81
N PHE A 131 11.95 -10.20 5.20
CA PHE A 131 11.22 -10.93 4.17
C PHE A 131 10.72 -12.25 4.74
N ILE A 132 9.43 -12.32 5.05
CA ILE A 132 8.84 -13.44 5.81
C ILE A 132 7.79 -14.15 4.96
N ARG A 133 7.92 -15.48 4.77
CA ARG A 133 6.91 -16.29 4.07
C ARG A 133 6.54 -15.79 2.66
N ASN A 134 7.44 -15.13 1.94
CA ASN A 134 7.19 -14.75 0.55
C ASN A 134 7.37 -15.96 -0.37
N TRP A 135 6.59 -16.05 -1.45
CA TRP A 135 6.81 -17.03 -2.50
C TRP A 135 7.38 -16.35 -3.74
N VAL A 136 8.64 -16.64 -4.01
CA VAL A 136 9.36 -16.24 -5.21
C VAL A 136 9.18 -17.30 -6.30
N GLN A 137 8.39 -16.95 -7.31
CA GLN A 137 7.99 -17.76 -8.46
C GLN A 137 8.96 -17.61 -9.64
N ILE A 138 8.71 -18.41 -10.68
CA ILE A 138 9.55 -18.54 -11.87
C ILE A 138 9.70 -17.17 -12.56
N PRO A 139 10.92 -16.68 -12.84
CA PRO A 139 11.10 -15.60 -13.80
C PRO A 139 10.57 -16.03 -15.18
N PRO A 140 10.13 -15.10 -16.05
CA PRO A 140 9.84 -15.44 -17.44
C PRO A 140 10.99 -16.27 -18.04
N ILE A 141 10.67 -17.45 -18.59
CA ILE A 141 11.64 -18.45 -19.11
C ILE A 141 12.57 -17.87 -20.18
N ASP A 142 12.18 -16.75 -20.79
CA ASP A 142 12.87 -16.06 -21.86
C ASP A 142 13.91 -15.02 -21.38
N ARG A 143 14.10 -14.80 -20.07
CA ARG A 143 14.97 -13.71 -19.57
C ARG A 143 15.96 -14.13 -18.48
N ILE A 144 17.19 -13.61 -18.58
CA ILE A 144 18.30 -13.97 -17.70
C ILE A 144 18.28 -13.09 -16.45
N LYS A 145 18.19 -13.74 -15.30
CA LYS A 145 18.39 -13.14 -13.98
C LYS A 145 19.87 -13.31 -13.61
N TRP A 146 20.60 -12.22 -13.35
CA TRP A 146 21.98 -12.32 -12.83
C TRP A 146 22.05 -12.96 -11.46
N TRP A 147 21.00 -12.71 -10.69
CA TRP A 147 20.97 -13.01 -9.28
C TRP A 147 19.98 -14.12 -9.00
N LYS A 148 20.22 -14.78 -7.87
CA LYS A 148 19.34 -15.83 -7.38
C LYS A 148 17.92 -15.31 -7.09
N PRO A 149 16.92 -16.20 -6.90
CA PRO A 149 15.55 -15.80 -6.60
C PRO A 149 15.44 -14.77 -5.46
N ILE A 150 16.30 -14.90 -4.46
CA ILE A 150 16.49 -13.90 -3.42
C ILE A 150 17.98 -13.50 -3.41
N TRP A 151 18.23 -12.21 -3.60
CA TRP A 151 19.58 -11.66 -3.54
C TRP A 151 19.67 -10.51 -2.55
N LEU A 152 20.64 -10.63 -1.62
CA LEU A 152 20.90 -9.66 -0.57
C LEU A 152 22.32 -9.11 -0.71
N HIS A 153 22.45 -7.82 -1.03
CA HIS A 153 23.72 -7.11 -1.14
C HIS A 153 23.75 -5.87 -0.24
N GLU A 154 24.86 -5.66 0.47
CA GLU A 154 25.04 -4.57 1.44
C GLU A 154 23.79 -4.39 2.34
N SER A 155 23.30 -5.52 2.84
CA SER A 155 22.03 -5.63 3.55
C SER A 155 22.33 -6.08 4.98
N PRO A 156 22.63 -5.16 5.91
CA PRO A 156 22.93 -5.55 7.28
C PRO A 156 21.67 -6.07 7.98
N ASN A 157 21.82 -7.06 8.86
CA ASN A 157 20.77 -7.56 9.78
C ASN A 157 19.36 -7.74 9.15
N THR A 158 19.29 -8.11 7.88
CA THR A 158 18.05 -8.35 7.16
C THR A 158 17.69 -9.83 7.30
N SER A 159 16.43 -10.09 7.63
CA SER A 159 15.94 -11.45 7.86
C SER A 159 15.23 -11.96 6.64
N VAL A 160 15.53 -13.18 6.20
CA VAL A 160 14.72 -13.91 5.22
C VAL A 160 14.31 -15.22 5.84
N LEU A 161 13.02 -15.43 6.08
CA LEU A 161 12.55 -16.56 6.87
C LEU A 161 11.31 -17.20 6.24
N GLY A 162 11.38 -18.52 6.02
CA GLY A 162 10.25 -19.31 5.54
C GLY A 162 9.80 -18.96 4.11
N CYS A 163 10.63 -18.21 3.37
CA CYS A 163 10.34 -17.87 1.99
C CYS A 163 10.42 -19.11 1.10
N ASN A 164 9.46 -19.25 0.21
CA ASN A 164 9.44 -20.28 -0.82
C ASN A 164 10.14 -19.74 -2.07
N THR A 165 11.01 -20.53 -2.68
CA THR A 165 11.62 -20.21 -3.98
C THR A 165 11.40 -21.37 -4.94
N TYR A 166 11.32 -21.09 -6.24
CA TYR A 166 11.42 -22.14 -7.25
C TYR A 166 12.86 -22.69 -7.27
N ILE A 167 13.06 -24.01 -7.17
CA ILE A 167 14.41 -24.61 -7.05
C ILE A 167 14.67 -25.67 -8.12
N PHE A 168 15.70 -25.37 -8.92
CA PHE A 168 16.75 -26.30 -9.34
C PHE A 168 18.13 -25.69 -9.03
N SER A 169 18.35 -25.16 -7.82
CA SER A 169 19.67 -24.68 -7.38
C SER A 169 19.95 -25.01 -5.90
N ASP A 170 21.19 -25.40 -5.60
CA ASP A 170 21.59 -25.88 -4.27
C ASP A 170 21.62 -24.77 -3.19
N ASP A 171 21.41 -23.52 -3.57
CA ASP A 171 21.35 -22.36 -2.68
C ASP A 171 20.53 -21.26 -3.35
N PRO A 172 19.25 -21.05 -3.01
CA PRO A 172 18.39 -20.07 -3.66
C PRO A 172 18.49 -18.65 -3.08
N ILE A 173 19.26 -18.45 -1.99
CA ILE A 173 19.44 -17.15 -1.34
C ILE A 173 20.90 -16.71 -1.41
N GLN A 174 21.19 -15.79 -2.33
CA GLN A 174 22.53 -15.24 -2.47
C GLN A 174 22.75 -14.06 -1.53
N ARG A 175 23.89 -14.05 -0.84
CA ARG A 175 24.36 -12.94 -0.01
C ARG A 175 25.73 -12.48 -0.50
N THR A 176 25.90 -11.19 -0.72
CA THR A 176 27.17 -10.59 -1.17
C THR A 176 27.45 -9.27 -0.44
N GLY A 177 28.69 -8.77 -0.52
CA GLY A 177 29.11 -7.54 0.16
C GLY A 177 29.20 -7.69 1.68
N SER A 178 29.23 -6.55 2.38
CA SER A 178 29.26 -6.45 3.85
C SER A 178 27.89 -6.77 4.47
N THR A 179 27.38 -7.98 4.25
CA THR A 179 26.06 -8.44 4.66
C THR A 179 26.14 -9.32 5.91
N THR A 180 25.52 -8.89 7.02
CA THR A 180 25.41 -9.67 8.28
C THR A 180 24.09 -10.44 8.40
N SER A 181 23.34 -10.53 7.31
CA SER A 181 21.97 -11.04 7.26
C SER A 181 21.86 -12.56 7.46
N LEU A 182 20.89 -12.95 8.29
CA LEU A 182 20.50 -14.34 8.49
C LEU A 182 19.35 -14.66 7.54
N ALA A 183 19.52 -15.69 6.72
CA ALA A 183 18.52 -16.05 5.73
C ALA A 183 18.37 -17.57 5.59
N VAL A 184 17.13 -18.03 5.69
CA VAL A 184 16.68 -19.42 5.52
C VAL A 184 15.38 -19.46 4.71
N ASP A 185 15.39 -20.29 3.67
CA ASP A 185 14.20 -20.55 2.87
C ASP A 185 13.31 -21.65 3.51
N LYS A 186 12.15 -21.94 2.91
CA LYS A 186 11.25 -22.99 3.40
C LYS A 186 11.86 -24.40 3.32
N PHE A 187 12.90 -24.59 2.52
CA PHE A 187 13.60 -25.87 2.34
C PHE A 187 14.77 -26.03 3.29
N SER A 188 14.93 -25.12 4.25
CA SER A 188 15.98 -25.13 5.28
C SER A 188 17.40 -24.92 4.76
N TYR A 189 17.56 -24.29 3.59
CA TYR A 189 18.88 -23.87 3.11
C TYR A 189 19.36 -22.65 3.90
N PHE A 190 20.47 -22.82 4.62
CA PHE A 190 21.09 -21.79 5.47
C PHE A 190 22.57 -21.59 5.10
N ASN A 191 23.07 -20.36 5.27
CA ASN A 191 24.48 -20.02 5.11
C ASN A 191 24.95 -19.21 6.35
N GLY A 192 25.63 -19.83 7.32
CA GLY A 192 26.06 -19.20 8.59
C GLY A 192 26.03 -20.14 9.81
N ALA A 193 26.21 -19.62 11.04
CA ALA A 193 26.27 -20.42 12.29
C ALA A 193 25.03 -20.37 13.21
N TYR A 194 23.99 -19.54 12.93
CA TYR A 194 22.79 -19.37 13.77
C TYR A 194 21.49 -19.76 13.03
N ARG A 195 20.72 -20.77 13.51
CA ARG A 195 19.73 -21.53 12.68
C ARG A 195 18.25 -21.35 13.09
N THR A 196 17.32 -21.23 12.13
CA THR A 196 15.83 -21.47 12.16
C THR A 196 15.30 -21.42 10.69
N HIS A 197 14.10 -21.81 10.23
CA HIS A 197 12.80 -22.15 10.85
C HIS A 197 12.65 -23.55 11.41
N ALA A 198 13.51 -24.45 10.98
CA ALA A 198 13.68 -25.71 11.67
C ALA A 198 15.16 -25.79 12.05
N TYR A 199 15.55 -25.24 13.21
CA TYR A 199 16.67 -25.87 13.94
C TYR A 199 16.32 -27.38 14.22
N MET A 200 15.04 -27.74 14.06
CA MET A 200 14.35 -29.05 14.05
C MET A 200 14.65 -29.97 12.85
N HIS A 201 15.79 -29.84 12.17
CA HIS A 201 16.39 -30.96 11.42
C HIS A 201 17.07 -31.97 12.38
N ALA A 202 17.18 -31.67 13.67
CA ALA A 202 18.02 -32.44 14.58
C ALA A 202 17.48 -33.86 14.87
N TYR A 203 17.43 -34.80 13.91
CA TYR A 203 18.42 -35.88 13.83
C TYR A 203 18.21 -36.96 12.75
N GLU A 204 17.15 -37.01 11.91
CA GLU A 204 17.00 -38.15 10.97
C GLU A 204 16.36 -37.85 9.59
N MET A 205 16.84 -38.59 8.58
CA MET A 205 16.44 -38.51 7.18
C MET A 205 15.32 -39.52 6.90
N TYR A 206 14.05 -39.08 6.86
CA TYR A 206 13.00 -39.59 5.93
C TYR A 206 11.65 -38.83 6.06
N TYR A 207 11.42 -38.03 7.12
CA TYR A 207 10.13 -37.36 7.43
C TYR A 207 10.06 -35.86 7.07
N ARG A 208 10.72 -35.45 5.98
CA ARG A 208 11.24 -34.08 5.76
C ARG A 208 10.26 -32.98 5.30
N LEU A 209 8.97 -33.25 5.13
CA LEU A 209 7.98 -32.22 4.71
C LEU A 209 6.92 -31.88 5.77
N TYR A 210 6.76 -32.71 6.81
CA TYR A 210 5.67 -32.55 7.78
C TYR A 210 6.03 -31.66 9.00
N TYR A 211 7.31 -31.50 9.34
CA TYR A 211 7.77 -30.91 10.61
C TYR A 211 8.60 -29.62 10.50
N SER A 212 8.84 -29.10 9.30
CA SER A 212 9.39 -27.76 9.12
C SER A 212 8.29 -26.76 9.38
N ALA A 213 8.16 -26.30 10.62
CA ALA A 213 7.14 -25.35 11.03
C ALA A 213 7.74 -24.03 11.51
N LEU A 214 7.14 -22.90 11.12
CA LEU A 214 7.33 -21.63 11.78
C LEU A 214 6.11 -21.35 12.63
N GLY A 215 6.31 -21.28 13.94
CA GLY A 215 5.27 -20.99 14.93
C GLY A 215 4.79 -19.54 14.94
N ASP A 216 5.39 -18.64 14.18
CA ASP A 216 4.87 -17.28 14.04
C ASP A 216 3.87 -17.21 12.88
N VAL A 217 2.68 -16.69 13.16
CA VAL A 217 1.59 -16.58 12.17
C VAL A 217 1.84 -15.41 11.24
N SER A 218 2.07 -14.23 11.80
CA SER A 218 2.32 -12.98 11.10
C SER A 218 3.21 -12.13 12.00
N TYR A 219 4.03 -11.29 11.39
CA TYR A 219 4.84 -10.31 12.11
C TYR A 219 4.18 -8.92 12.12
N PHE A 220 3.08 -8.76 11.37
CA PHE A 220 2.25 -7.56 11.37
C PHE A 220 0.91 -7.77 12.09
N TYR A 221 0.16 -8.80 11.70
CA TYR A 221 -1.19 -9.06 12.17
C TYR A 221 -1.21 -9.91 13.43
N SER A 222 -2.03 -9.51 14.41
CA SER A 222 -2.31 -10.31 15.61
C SER A 222 -3.46 -11.31 15.42
N ALA A 223 -4.25 -11.17 14.36
CA ALA A 223 -5.38 -12.03 14.00
C ALA A 223 -5.56 -12.07 12.48
N ARG A 224 -6.33 -13.04 11.97
CA ARG A 224 -6.62 -13.17 10.54
C ARG A 224 -7.28 -11.89 10.03
N PRO A 225 -6.75 -11.22 9.00
CA PRO A 225 -7.39 -10.05 8.42
C PRO A 225 -8.63 -10.46 7.62
N ASP A 226 -9.64 -9.58 7.58
CA ASP A 226 -10.95 -9.87 6.99
C ASP A 226 -10.86 -10.25 5.50
N PHE A 227 -9.85 -9.75 4.79
CA PHE A 227 -9.65 -10.07 3.39
C PHE A 227 -9.06 -11.48 3.13
N VAL A 228 -8.64 -12.18 4.17
CA VAL A 228 -8.18 -13.57 4.08
C VAL A 228 -9.36 -14.45 4.47
N SER A 229 -10.09 -14.98 3.49
CA SER A 229 -11.24 -15.84 3.76
C SER A 229 -10.83 -17.12 4.49
N VAL A 230 -11.82 -17.82 5.07
CA VAL A 230 -11.61 -19.10 5.75
C VAL A 230 -11.04 -20.21 4.84
N ASP A 231 -11.12 -20.02 3.52
CA ASP A 231 -10.57 -20.94 2.52
C ASP A 231 -9.04 -20.89 2.47
N TYR A 232 -8.44 -19.84 3.02
CA TYR A 232 -7.00 -19.70 3.16
C TYR A 232 -6.59 -20.00 4.61
N THR A 233 -5.44 -20.66 4.77
CA THR A 233 -4.82 -20.75 6.09
C THR A 233 -4.28 -19.37 6.49
N PHE A 234 -4.09 -19.15 7.79
CA PHE A 234 -3.44 -17.96 8.31
C PHE A 234 -2.33 -18.44 9.29
N PRO A 235 -1.04 -18.41 8.88
CA PRO A 235 -0.51 -17.85 7.64
C PRO A 235 -0.88 -18.64 6.39
N SER A 236 -0.88 -17.99 5.23
CA SER A 236 -1.22 -18.58 3.94
C SER A 236 0.00 -19.13 3.19
N LEU A 237 1.19 -18.55 3.41
CA LEU A 237 2.44 -18.96 2.75
C LEU A 237 3.50 -19.47 3.73
N GLY A 238 4.50 -20.16 3.17
CA GLY A 238 5.69 -20.64 3.89
C GLY A 238 5.50 -22.02 4.55
N PRO A 239 6.41 -22.42 5.46
CA PRO A 239 6.32 -23.69 6.16
C PRO A 239 5.09 -23.77 7.07
N ASN A 240 4.76 -24.98 7.52
CA ASN A 240 3.62 -25.25 8.39
C ASN A 240 3.63 -24.31 9.62
N TYR A 241 2.46 -23.91 10.10
CA TYR A 241 2.33 -23.18 11.38
C TYR A 241 1.67 -24.08 12.43
N THR A 242 0.61 -24.78 12.01
CA THR A 242 -0.11 -25.83 12.77
C THR A 242 -0.52 -26.98 11.85
N SER A 243 -0.89 -26.64 10.62
CA SER A 243 -1.06 -27.54 9.47
C SER A 243 -0.31 -26.99 8.26
N SER A 244 -0.36 -27.72 7.13
CA SER A 244 0.08 -27.20 5.83
C SER A 244 -0.62 -25.87 5.52
N CYS A 245 0.16 -24.83 5.24
CA CYS A 245 -0.39 -23.57 4.76
C CYS A 245 -0.96 -23.76 3.34
N SER A 246 -1.94 -22.94 2.95
CA SER A 246 -2.62 -22.98 1.65
C SER A 246 -1.66 -22.88 0.46
N GLN A 247 -0.45 -22.32 0.67
CA GLN A 247 0.51 -22.02 -0.40
C GLN A 247 -0.15 -21.19 -1.51
N THR A 248 -1.07 -20.30 -1.16
CA THR A 248 -1.65 -19.33 -2.08
C THR A 248 -2.21 -18.17 -1.26
N ILE A 249 -2.46 -17.04 -1.91
CA ILE A 249 -2.99 -15.82 -1.28
C ILE A 249 -4.23 -15.33 -2.00
N PRO A 250 -5.09 -14.55 -1.33
CA PRO A 250 -6.27 -13.95 -1.96
C PRO A 250 -5.96 -13.19 -3.26
N ALA A 251 -4.90 -12.37 -3.30
CA ALA A 251 -4.48 -11.65 -4.50
C ALA A 251 -4.18 -12.56 -5.71
N TYR A 252 -3.53 -13.70 -5.48
CA TYR A 252 -3.22 -14.66 -6.54
C TYR A 252 -4.48 -15.33 -7.08
N ASN A 253 -5.33 -15.87 -6.20
CA ASN A 253 -6.54 -16.56 -6.62
C ASN A 253 -7.55 -15.61 -7.29
N ARG A 254 -7.64 -14.36 -6.84
CA ARG A 254 -8.44 -13.32 -7.50
C ARG A 254 -8.10 -13.20 -8.98
N TYR A 255 -6.81 -13.07 -9.27
CA TYR A 255 -6.33 -13.09 -10.65
C TYR A 255 -6.71 -14.40 -11.36
N SER A 256 -6.49 -15.56 -10.73
CA SER A 256 -6.75 -16.88 -11.34
C SER A 256 -8.23 -17.22 -11.57
N GLN A 257 -9.17 -16.51 -10.93
CA GLN A 257 -10.61 -16.82 -10.95
C GLN A 257 -11.44 -15.77 -11.73
N ASN A 258 -10.81 -14.98 -12.62
CA ASN A 258 -11.42 -13.82 -13.32
C ASN A 258 -11.96 -12.71 -12.40
N ASN A 259 -11.75 -12.80 -11.09
CA ASN A 259 -12.20 -11.81 -10.13
C ASN A 259 -11.04 -10.88 -9.76
N LYS A 260 -10.81 -9.85 -10.57
CA LYS A 260 -9.66 -8.94 -10.40
C LYS A 260 -9.81 -8.01 -9.18
N THR A 261 -10.96 -8.01 -8.49
CA THR A 261 -11.22 -7.21 -7.29
C THR A 261 -11.48 -8.10 -6.07
N TYR A 262 -11.07 -7.65 -4.88
CA TYR A 262 -11.30 -8.41 -3.64
C TYR A 262 -12.66 -8.16 -3.02
N LEU A 263 -13.22 -7.00 -3.30
CA LEU A 263 -14.55 -6.64 -2.87
C LEU A 263 -15.52 -7.05 -3.99
N PRO A 264 -16.30 -8.14 -3.85
CA PRO A 264 -17.46 -8.36 -4.70
C PRO A 264 -18.41 -7.19 -4.49
N ASN A 265 -18.40 -6.24 -5.44
CA ASN A 265 -18.86 -4.87 -5.27
C ASN A 265 -17.98 -4.11 -4.27
N PRO A 266 -16.92 -3.38 -4.71
CA PRO A 266 -16.25 -2.44 -3.83
C PRO A 266 -17.32 -1.56 -3.23
N ILE A 267 -17.43 -1.57 -1.91
CA ILE A 267 -18.11 -0.50 -1.22
C ILE A 267 -17.28 0.71 -1.61
N LEU A 268 -17.63 1.46 -2.65
CA LEU A 268 -17.19 2.85 -2.71
C LEU A 268 -17.66 3.40 -1.37
N TYR A 269 -16.74 3.85 -0.51
CA TYR A 269 -17.14 4.58 0.68
C TYR A 269 -18.05 5.69 0.17
N GLN A 270 -19.36 5.50 0.33
CA GLN A 270 -20.32 6.41 -0.27
C GLN A 270 -20.12 7.71 0.46
N ILE A 271 -19.53 8.66 -0.24
CA ILE A 271 -19.40 10.02 0.24
C ILE A 271 -20.79 10.43 0.72
N THR A 272 -20.91 10.77 2.00
CA THR A 272 -22.18 11.20 2.56
C THR A 272 -22.57 12.53 1.89
N THR A 273 -23.40 12.45 0.85
CA THR A 273 -23.88 13.61 0.07
C THR A 273 -25.19 14.18 0.61
N SER A 274 -25.81 13.50 1.57
CA SER A 274 -26.92 13.95 2.41
C SER A 274 -27.02 13.07 3.66
N GLY A 275 -27.42 13.63 4.79
CA GLY A 275 -27.57 12.92 6.05
C GLY A 275 -26.37 13.10 6.98
N THR A 276 -26.23 12.21 7.94
CA THR A 276 -25.15 12.26 8.95
C THR A 276 -24.07 11.25 8.60
N LEU A 277 -22.80 11.67 8.65
CA LEU A 277 -21.66 10.77 8.49
C LEU A 277 -21.71 9.69 9.59
N SER A 278 -21.53 8.43 9.22
CA SER A 278 -21.52 7.31 10.17
C SER A 278 -20.14 7.03 10.77
N GLN A 279 -19.08 7.55 10.14
CA GLN A 279 -17.69 7.39 10.53
C GLN A 279 -16.82 8.48 9.90
N ASN A 280 -15.52 8.48 10.18
CA ASN A 280 -14.57 9.36 9.50
C ASN A 280 -14.63 9.12 7.99
N GLU A 281 -14.74 10.19 7.21
CA GLU A 281 -14.76 10.10 5.75
C GLU A 281 -13.62 10.91 5.15
N THR A 282 -13.06 10.42 4.05
CA THR A 282 -12.13 11.16 3.20
C THR A 282 -12.76 11.35 1.84
N TRP A 283 -12.94 12.61 1.44
CA TRP A 283 -13.59 13.01 0.21
C TRP A 283 -12.55 13.37 -0.85
N SER A 284 -12.71 12.77 -2.04
CA SER A 284 -11.99 13.09 -3.26
C SER A 284 -12.96 13.03 -4.45
N ASN A 285 -12.59 13.61 -5.59
CA ASN A 285 -13.43 13.51 -6.79
C ASN A 285 -13.62 12.02 -7.16
N PRO A 286 -14.87 11.55 -7.36
CA PRO A 286 -15.11 10.18 -7.76
C PRO A 286 -14.47 9.85 -9.10
N VAL A 287 -14.14 8.58 -9.31
CA VAL A 287 -13.69 8.05 -10.60
C VAL A 287 -14.68 8.41 -11.71
N GLY A 288 -14.18 9.03 -12.79
CA GLY A 288 -15.00 9.47 -13.92
C GLY A 288 -15.84 10.74 -13.65
N SER A 289 -15.72 11.36 -12.48
CA SER A 289 -16.34 12.64 -12.14
C SER A 289 -15.28 13.68 -11.80
N ASN A 290 -15.57 14.95 -12.12
CA ASN A 290 -14.73 16.08 -11.70
C ASN A 290 -15.25 16.76 -10.43
N ALA A 291 -16.31 16.24 -9.80
CA ALA A 291 -16.87 16.80 -8.59
C ALA A 291 -17.66 15.78 -7.74
N ILE A 292 -17.75 16.05 -6.45
CA ILE A 292 -18.70 15.47 -5.50
C ILE A 292 -19.99 16.29 -5.54
N LEU A 293 -21.14 15.62 -5.69
CA LEU A 293 -22.45 16.27 -5.75
C LEU A 293 -23.17 16.17 -4.40
N ILE A 294 -23.29 17.26 -3.66
CA ILE A 294 -24.07 17.34 -2.42
C ILE A 294 -25.55 17.48 -2.75
N VAL A 295 -26.34 16.46 -2.41
CA VAL A 295 -27.77 16.33 -2.75
C VAL A 295 -28.72 16.64 -1.59
N GLY A 296 -28.18 16.91 -0.40
CA GLY A 296 -28.94 17.36 0.77
C GLY A 296 -28.01 17.92 1.85
N ASN A 297 -28.57 18.23 3.03
CA ASN A 297 -27.73 18.67 4.15
C ASN A 297 -26.85 17.52 4.63
N VAL A 298 -25.59 17.82 4.92
CA VAL A 298 -24.60 16.86 5.45
C VAL A 298 -24.26 17.25 6.88
N ILE A 299 -24.14 16.27 7.79
CA ILE A 299 -23.81 16.47 9.20
C ILE A 299 -22.56 15.65 9.54
N VAL A 300 -21.53 16.30 10.04
CA VAL A 300 -20.35 15.67 10.66
C VAL A 300 -20.59 15.64 12.17
N PRO A 301 -20.95 14.48 12.76
CA PRO A 301 -21.31 14.39 14.17
C PRO A 301 -20.08 14.42 15.09
N ASN A 302 -20.31 14.59 16.40
CA ASN A 302 -19.26 14.60 17.43
C ASN A 302 -18.33 13.38 17.30
N GLY A 303 -17.02 13.60 17.44
CA GLY A 303 -16.01 12.55 17.35
C GLY A 303 -15.62 12.14 15.92
N ILE A 304 -16.31 12.67 14.90
CA ILE A 304 -16.02 12.37 13.49
C ILE A 304 -15.20 13.48 12.83
N THR A 305 -14.27 13.07 11.97
CA THR A 305 -13.47 13.92 11.11
C THR A 305 -13.83 13.69 9.64
N LEU A 306 -14.18 14.77 8.96
CA LEU A 306 -14.30 14.82 7.50
C LEU A 306 -13.02 15.40 6.90
N THR A 307 -12.29 14.62 6.12
CA THR A 307 -11.09 15.06 5.40
C THR A 307 -11.41 15.29 3.93
N ILE A 308 -10.97 16.40 3.33
CA ILE A 308 -11.15 16.68 1.90
C ILE A 308 -9.77 16.82 1.26
N LEU A 309 -9.47 15.99 0.26
CA LEU A 309 -8.16 15.94 -0.38
C LEU A 309 -7.96 17.10 -1.39
N PRO A 310 -6.72 17.54 -1.66
CA PRO A 310 -6.42 18.54 -2.69
C PRO A 310 -7.06 18.26 -4.05
N GLY A 311 -7.45 19.32 -4.77
CA GLY A 311 -8.08 19.22 -6.09
C GLY A 311 -9.55 18.77 -6.10
N THR A 312 -10.13 18.48 -4.94
CA THR A 312 -11.54 18.08 -4.82
C THR A 312 -12.47 19.25 -5.12
N THR A 313 -13.48 19.02 -5.96
CA THR A 313 -14.57 19.98 -6.21
C THR A 313 -15.85 19.45 -5.58
N ILE A 314 -16.50 20.25 -4.75
CA ILE A 314 -17.75 19.95 -4.06
C ILE A 314 -18.82 20.87 -4.63
N LYS A 315 -19.85 20.29 -5.25
CA LYS A 315 -20.96 20.99 -5.87
C LYS A 315 -22.26 20.75 -5.11
N PHE A 316 -22.87 21.81 -4.62
CA PHE A 316 -24.19 21.76 -3.99
C PHE A 316 -25.30 21.83 -5.06
N SER A 317 -26.15 20.80 -5.12
CA SER A 317 -27.27 20.73 -6.08
C SER A 317 -28.50 21.54 -5.66
N GLY A 318 -28.47 22.12 -4.46
CA GLY A 318 -29.53 22.96 -3.92
C GLY A 318 -29.03 23.80 -2.74
N LYS A 319 -29.98 24.40 -2.03
CA LYS A 319 -29.71 25.22 -0.85
C LYS A 319 -29.45 24.34 0.37
N TYR A 320 -28.27 23.73 0.41
CA TYR A 320 -27.85 22.81 1.45
C TYR A 320 -26.64 23.34 2.23
N SER A 321 -26.43 22.74 3.40
CA SER A 321 -25.30 23.02 4.30
C SER A 321 -24.50 21.76 4.60
N ILE A 322 -23.21 21.94 4.91
CA ILE A 322 -22.41 20.98 5.68
C ILE A 322 -22.36 21.49 7.11
N THR A 323 -22.84 20.72 8.08
CA THR A 323 -22.83 21.09 9.50
C THR A 323 -21.80 20.25 10.24
N VAL A 324 -20.79 20.89 10.80
CA VAL A 324 -19.78 20.28 11.66
C VAL A 324 -20.17 20.55 13.10
N ASN A 325 -20.64 19.50 13.79
CA ASN A 325 -21.10 19.61 15.18
C ASN A 325 -19.92 19.85 16.14
N ASP A 326 -20.23 20.30 17.36
CA ASP A 326 -19.22 20.45 18.39
C ASP A 326 -18.49 19.11 18.66
N GLY A 327 -17.17 19.18 18.83
CA GLY A 327 -16.26 18.03 18.92
C GLY A 327 -16.06 17.23 17.62
N ALA A 328 -16.64 17.66 16.49
CA ALA A 328 -16.32 17.17 15.15
C ALA A 328 -15.25 18.05 14.47
N LYS A 329 -14.71 17.61 13.33
CA LYS A 329 -13.73 18.39 12.54
C LYS A 329 -13.95 18.23 11.05
N ILE A 330 -13.71 19.30 10.29
CA ILE A 330 -13.47 19.24 8.85
C ILE A 330 -12.05 19.70 8.54
N ILE A 331 -11.30 18.91 7.77
CA ILE A 331 -9.93 19.20 7.34
C ILE A 331 -9.92 19.29 5.82
N ALA A 332 -9.87 20.51 5.28
CA ALA A 332 -9.81 20.81 3.86
C ALA A 332 -8.50 21.54 3.56
N GLU A 333 -7.43 20.80 3.30
CA GLU A 333 -6.10 21.35 3.05
C GLU A 333 -5.69 21.12 1.59
N GLY A 334 -6.11 22.02 0.70
CA GLY A 334 -5.63 22.04 -0.68
C GLY A 334 -4.18 22.52 -0.79
N ILE A 335 -3.66 22.56 -2.01
CA ILE A 335 -2.36 23.16 -2.35
C ILE A 335 -2.52 24.18 -3.47
N SER A 336 -1.52 25.04 -3.69
CA SER A 336 -1.58 26.11 -4.69
C SER A 336 -1.88 25.62 -6.11
N SER A 337 -1.38 24.45 -6.50
CA SER A 337 -1.64 23.83 -7.81
C SER A 337 -2.97 23.08 -7.89
N GLN A 338 -3.56 22.72 -6.75
CA GLN A 338 -4.76 21.89 -6.65
C GLN A 338 -5.63 22.37 -5.47
N PRO A 339 -6.28 23.54 -5.60
CA PRO A 339 -7.15 24.05 -4.55
C PRO A 339 -8.40 23.18 -4.41
N ILE A 340 -8.96 23.15 -3.20
CA ILE A 340 -10.28 22.53 -2.95
C ILE A 340 -11.36 23.55 -3.29
N ARG A 341 -12.37 23.20 -4.08
CA ARG A 341 -13.42 24.14 -4.50
C ARG A 341 -14.79 23.73 -3.95
N PHE A 342 -15.47 24.65 -3.27
CA PHE A 342 -16.87 24.53 -2.85
C PHE A 342 -17.71 25.50 -3.69
N THR A 343 -18.69 24.98 -4.42
CA THR A 343 -19.48 25.77 -5.39
C THR A 343 -20.88 25.20 -5.59
N SER A 344 -21.73 25.88 -6.36
CA SER A 344 -23.06 25.37 -6.73
C SER A 344 -23.02 24.63 -8.06
N VAL A 345 -23.98 23.72 -8.28
CA VAL A 345 -24.16 23.06 -9.60
C VAL A 345 -24.68 24.04 -10.65
N THR A 346 -25.71 24.81 -10.32
CA THR A 346 -26.50 25.57 -11.29
C THR A 346 -26.52 27.08 -11.01
N GLY A 347 -26.26 27.50 -9.78
CA GLY A 347 -26.36 28.90 -9.38
C GLY A 347 -25.02 29.62 -9.35
N THR A 348 -24.95 30.76 -10.03
CA THR A 348 -23.76 31.63 -10.08
C THR A 348 -23.92 32.91 -9.25
N SER A 349 -24.91 32.94 -8.35
CA SER A 349 -25.19 34.08 -7.46
C SER A 349 -24.94 33.72 -6.00
N PRO A 350 -24.54 34.66 -5.12
CA PRO A 350 -24.47 34.41 -3.68
C PRO A 350 -25.78 33.79 -3.14
N GLY A 351 -25.65 32.75 -2.32
CA GLY A 351 -26.80 32.01 -1.77
C GLY A 351 -27.35 30.88 -2.64
N SER A 352 -26.62 30.48 -3.68
CA SER A 352 -26.90 29.28 -4.50
C SER A 352 -26.68 27.98 -3.72
N TRP A 353 -25.98 28.05 -2.58
CA TRP A 353 -25.98 27.09 -1.49
C TRP A 353 -25.89 27.83 -0.15
N TYR A 354 -26.11 27.17 0.99
CA TYR A 354 -26.19 27.87 2.28
C TYR A 354 -24.82 28.13 2.91
N ASP A 355 -24.30 27.16 3.65
CA ASP A 355 -23.12 27.37 4.49
C ASP A 355 -22.38 26.07 4.82
N ILE A 356 -21.08 26.19 5.12
CA ILE A 356 -20.36 25.22 5.93
C ILE A 356 -20.40 25.76 7.35
N ARG A 357 -21.24 25.16 8.18
CA ARG A 357 -21.49 25.59 9.56
C ARG A 357 -20.57 24.85 10.51
N LEU A 358 -19.80 25.58 11.31
CA LEU A 358 -18.89 25.05 12.30
C LEU A 358 -19.41 25.44 13.69
N ASN A 359 -19.88 24.46 14.45
CA ASN A 359 -20.47 24.66 15.79
C ASN A 359 -19.45 24.49 16.94
N GLY A 360 -18.17 24.31 16.60
CA GLY A 360 -17.07 24.01 17.53
C GLY A 360 -15.92 23.28 16.82
N GLY A 361 -14.85 22.95 17.56
CA GLY A 361 -13.73 22.12 17.08
C GLY A 361 -12.64 22.83 16.25
N ASN A 362 -11.55 22.09 15.96
CA ASN A 362 -10.36 22.58 15.23
C ASN A 362 -10.46 22.26 13.74
N SER A 363 -11.41 22.87 13.04
CA SER A 363 -11.55 22.72 11.58
C SER A 363 -10.49 23.53 10.83
N VAL A 364 -10.00 23.01 9.71
CA VAL A 364 -8.88 23.61 8.95
C VAL A 364 -9.29 23.79 7.49
N PHE A 365 -9.06 24.98 6.94
CA PHE A 365 -9.20 25.28 5.52
C PHE A 365 -7.91 25.93 5.01
N LYS A 366 -7.22 25.30 4.06
CA LYS A 366 -6.03 25.84 3.37
C LYS A 366 -6.22 25.71 1.86
N HIS A 367 -5.82 26.72 1.10
CA HIS A 367 -5.96 26.77 -0.37
C HIS A 367 -7.35 26.33 -0.87
N CYS A 368 -8.41 26.82 -0.21
CA CYS A 368 -9.79 26.54 -0.56
C CYS A 368 -10.40 27.71 -1.36
N ILE A 369 -11.24 27.40 -2.35
CA ILE A 369 -12.03 28.33 -3.14
C ILE A 369 -13.50 28.15 -2.74
N PHE A 370 -14.16 29.22 -2.34
CA PHE A 370 -15.57 29.23 -1.99
C PHE A 370 -16.34 30.15 -2.92
N GLU A 371 -17.33 29.61 -3.63
CA GLU A 371 -18.10 30.34 -4.64
C GLU A 371 -19.60 30.20 -4.37
N TYR A 372 -20.36 31.28 -4.50
CA TYR A 372 -21.84 31.27 -4.54
C TYR A 372 -22.56 30.79 -3.26
N GLY A 373 -21.86 30.62 -2.13
CA GLY A 373 -22.49 30.32 -0.83
C GLY A 373 -23.18 31.55 -0.23
N ARG A 374 -24.18 31.35 0.63
CA ARG A 374 -24.83 32.44 1.39
C ARG A 374 -23.89 32.97 2.46
N TYR A 375 -23.35 32.06 3.26
CA TYR A 375 -22.29 32.29 4.25
C TYR A 375 -21.31 31.12 4.12
N PRO A 376 -20.39 31.12 3.13
CA PRO A 376 -19.66 29.93 2.74
C PRO A 376 -18.97 29.21 3.91
N ILE A 377 -18.46 29.96 4.88
CA ILE A 377 -18.10 29.47 6.20
C ILE A 377 -18.90 30.26 7.23
N ARG A 378 -19.60 29.57 8.13
CA ARG A 378 -20.36 30.15 9.24
C ARG A 378 -19.88 29.54 10.55
N LEU A 379 -19.38 30.38 11.45
CA LEU A 379 -19.01 29.98 12.81
C LEU A 379 -20.19 30.23 13.74
N GLU A 380 -20.61 29.21 14.50
CA GLU A 380 -21.60 29.34 15.58
C GLU A 380 -21.02 28.77 16.88
N ASN A 381 -21.36 29.37 18.02
CA ASN A 381 -20.90 28.93 19.34
C ASN A 381 -19.38 28.78 19.49
N ALA A 382 -18.60 29.79 19.06
CA ALA A 382 -17.25 29.94 19.57
C ALA A 382 -17.34 30.28 21.07
N THR A 383 -17.30 29.27 21.94
CA THR A 383 -17.04 29.52 23.36
C THR A 383 -15.70 30.22 23.43
N SER A 384 -15.73 31.50 23.80
CA SER A 384 -14.57 32.32 24.12
C SER A 384 -13.78 31.62 25.22
N GLY A 385 -12.74 30.87 24.87
CA GLY A 385 -11.70 30.47 25.80
C GLY A 385 -10.84 31.69 26.15
N ALA A 386 -11.44 32.68 26.81
CA ALA A 386 -10.69 33.71 27.53
C ALA A 386 -10.48 33.19 28.95
N THR A 387 -9.40 32.44 29.16
CA THR A 387 -8.87 32.18 30.50
C THR A 387 -8.20 33.47 30.98
N THR A 388 -8.77 34.06 32.04
CA THR A 388 -8.12 35.05 32.92
C THR A 388 -6.93 34.45 33.64
#